data_AF-A0A661F9R0-F1
#
_entry.id   AF-A0A661F9R0-F1
#
_cell.length_a   1.000
_cell.length_b   1.000
_cell.length_c   1.000
_cell.angle_alpha   90.00
_cell.angle_beta   90.00
_cell.angle_gamma   90.00
#
_symmetry.space_group_name_H-M   'P 1'
#
loop_
_entity.id
_entity.type
_entity.pdbx_description
1 polymer ?
#
loop_
_entity_poly.entity_id
_entity_poly.type
_entity_poly.pdbx_seq_one_letter_code
_entity_poly.pdbx_strand_id
1 'polypeptide(L)' 'ADHPHNQHRGTFITVDGITQPAPSPRFSRTKTAQPTPPEAAGNSTYQVLSHWGFSDNKIKNLEAAGAIGKTKK' A
#
# COMPACT_ATOMS: atom_id res chain seq x y z
N ALA A 1 -3.45 2.73 -23.96
CA ALA A 1 -4.45 3.41 -23.10
C ALA A 1 -5.12 4.59 -23.83
N ASP A 2 -4.96 4.67 -25.16
CA ASP A 2 -4.91 5.97 -25.84
C ASP A 2 -6.20 6.33 -26.57
N HIS A 3 -7.22 5.51 -26.40
CA HIS A 3 -8.55 5.86 -26.86
C HIS A 3 -8.99 7.19 -26.20
N PRO A 4 -9.49 8.18 -26.97
CA PRO A 4 -9.80 9.52 -26.45
C PRO A 4 -10.69 9.50 -25.20
N HIS A 5 -11.68 8.61 -25.17
CA HIS A 5 -12.55 8.43 -24.00
C HIS A 5 -11.80 7.99 -22.73
N ASN A 6 -10.79 7.12 -22.85
CA ASN A 6 -10.02 6.64 -21.71
C ASN A 6 -9.09 7.72 -21.15
N GLN A 7 -8.52 8.53 -22.05
CA GLN A 7 -7.68 9.66 -21.68
C GLN A 7 -8.51 10.76 -21.00
N HIS A 8 -9.63 11.18 -21.62
CA HIS A 8 -10.55 12.17 -21.04
C HIS A 8 -11.05 11.75 -19.66
N ARG A 9 -11.23 10.45 -19.46
CA ARG A 9 -11.70 9.91 -18.18
C ARG A 9 -10.56 9.60 -17.22
N GLY A 10 -9.29 9.59 -17.59
CA GLY A 10 -8.23 9.08 -16.71
C GLY A 10 -8.51 7.64 -16.26
N THR A 11 -8.89 6.77 -17.20
CA THR A 11 -9.22 5.35 -16.93
C THR A 11 -8.01 4.56 -16.46
N PHE A 12 -6.81 4.93 -16.91
CA PHE A 12 -5.56 4.30 -16.53
C PHE A 12 -4.64 5.33 -15.87
N ILE A 13 -3.91 4.89 -14.85
CA ILE A 13 -2.88 5.64 -14.14
C ILE A 13 -1.58 4.83 -14.16
N THR A 14 -0.45 5.52 -14.00
CA THR A 14 0.84 4.87 -13.84
C THR A 14 1.27 4.97 -12.39
N VAL A 15 1.60 3.84 -11.77
CA VAL A 15 2.15 3.74 -10.41
C VAL A 15 3.39 2.86 -10.49
N ASP A 16 4.54 3.38 -10.05
CA ASP A 16 5.84 2.70 -10.11
C ASP A 16 6.19 2.16 -11.52
N GLY A 17 5.97 3.00 -12.54
CA GLY A 17 6.22 2.63 -13.95
C GLY A 17 5.21 1.65 -14.56
N ILE A 18 4.28 1.10 -13.77
CA ILE A 18 3.27 0.15 -14.22
C ILE A 18 1.96 0.88 -14.53
N THR A 19 1.50 0.80 -15.77
CA THR A 19 0.16 1.29 -16.16
C THR A 19 -0.91 0.33 -15.68
N GLN A 20 -1.84 0.84 -14.88
CA GLN A 20 -2.94 0.08 -14.29
C GLN A 20 -4.24 0.89 -14.27
N PRO A 21 -5.41 0.25 -14.12
CA PRO A 21 -6.67 0.98 -14.00
C PRO A 21 -6.68 1.93 -12.79
N ALA A 22 -7.28 3.11 -12.97
CA ALA A 22 -7.58 4.01 -11.86
C ALA A 22 -8.69 3.40 -10.96
N PRO A 23 -8.76 3.77 -9.67
CA PRO A 23 -9.85 3.35 -8.79
C PRO A 23 -11.25 3.62 -9.36
N SER A 24 -12.16 2.66 -9.16
CA SER A 24 -13.54 2.71 -9.64
C SER A 24 -14.49 2.08 -8.61
N PRO A 25 -15.73 2.58 -8.42
CA PRO A 25 -16.37 3.75 -9.07
C PRO A 25 -15.74 5.10 -8.69
N ARG A 26 -16.01 6.13 -9.49
CA ARG A 26 -15.51 7.50 -9.25
C ARG A 26 -16.54 8.35 -8.53
N PHE A 27 -16.48 8.30 -7.22
CA PHE A 27 -17.37 9.09 -6.38
C PHE A 27 -17.02 10.59 -6.49
N SER A 28 -18.05 11.42 -6.70
CA SER A 28 -17.89 12.87 -6.81
C SER A 28 -17.64 13.55 -5.47
N ARG A 29 -18.25 13.05 -4.39
CA ARG A 29 -18.14 13.62 -3.03
C ARG A 29 -16.89 13.16 -2.28
N THR A 30 -16.65 11.84 -2.23
CA THR A 30 -15.52 11.26 -1.49
C THR A 30 -14.59 10.58 -2.47
N LYS A 31 -13.61 11.32 -2.98
CA LYS A 31 -12.63 10.76 -3.92
C LYS A 31 -11.83 9.65 -3.24
N THR A 32 -11.64 8.54 -3.95
CA THR A 32 -10.72 7.48 -3.54
C THR A 32 -9.28 7.95 -3.67
N ALA A 33 -8.42 7.54 -2.72
CA ALA A 33 -7.00 7.80 -2.81
C ALA A 33 -6.37 7.09 -4.00
N GLN A 34 -5.29 7.65 -4.53
CA GLN A 34 -4.50 6.98 -5.55
C GLN A 34 -3.78 5.75 -4.93
N PRO A 35 -3.73 4.61 -5.63
CA PRO A 35 -2.93 3.47 -5.18
C PRO A 35 -1.46 3.86 -5.04
N THR A 36 -0.81 3.37 -3.99
CA THR A 36 0.64 3.46 -3.81
C THR A 36 1.32 2.19 -4.34
N PRO A 37 2.62 2.25 -4.64
CA PRO A 37 3.40 1.04 -4.94
C PRO A 37 3.35 0.04 -3.78
N PRO A 38 3.54 -1.27 -4.05
CA PRO A 38 3.73 -2.26 -3.00
C PRO A 38 4.94 -1.91 -2.12
N GLU A 39 4.80 -2.13 -0.82
CA GLU A 39 5.94 -2.02 0.09
C GLU A 39 6.72 -3.33 0.19
N ALA A 40 7.99 -3.23 0.59
CA ALA A 40 8.78 -4.42 0.92
C ALA A 40 8.17 -5.17 2.12
N ALA A 41 8.32 -6.49 2.13
CA ALA A 41 7.86 -7.32 3.24
C ALA A 41 8.48 -6.84 4.57
N GLY A 42 7.62 -6.64 5.57
CA GLY A 42 8.03 -6.20 6.91
C GLY A 42 8.16 -4.69 7.09
N ASN A 43 7.98 -3.87 6.05
CA ASN A 43 8.25 -2.43 6.11
C ASN A 43 7.29 -1.68 7.07
N SER A 44 6.02 -2.08 7.13
CA SER A 44 5.03 -1.50 8.05
C SER A 44 4.80 -2.31 9.35
N THR A 45 5.54 -3.39 9.59
CA THR A 45 5.26 -4.32 10.72
C THR A 45 5.25 -3.61 12.07
N TYR A 46 6.25 -2.77 12.35
CA TYR A 46 6.32 -2.04 13.61
C TYR A 46 5.11 -1.11 13.78
N GLN A 47 4.81 -0.31 12.75
CA GLN A 47 3.73 0.68 12.78
C GLN A 47 2.38 0.00 13.01
N VAL A 48 2.10 -1.10 12.32
CA VAL A 48 0.85 -1.85 12.44
C VAL A 48 0.70 -2.46 13.84
N LEU A 49 1.75 -3.12 14.35
CA LEU A 49 1.70 -3.71 15.70
C LEU A 49 1.52 -2.66 16.80
N SER A 50 2.22 -1.53 16.68
CA SER A 50 2.07 -0.39 17.59
C SER A 50 0.64 0.17 17.54
N HIS A 51 0.08 0.35 16.34
CA HIS A 51 -1.30 0.82 16.17
C HIS A 51 -2.34 -0.15 16.75
N TRP A 52 -2.06 -1.45 16.75
CA TRP A 52 -2.87 -2.47 17.42
C TRP A 52 -2.65 -2.56 18.94
N GLY A 53 -1.79 -1.72 19.51
CA GLY A 53 -1.57 -1.62 20.95
C GLY A 53 -0.48 -2.54 21.51
N PHE A 54 0.41 -3.08 20.68
CA PHE A 54 1.59 -3.78 21.18
C PHE A 54 2.58 -2.78 21.75
N SER A 55 3.09 -3.05 22.94
CA SER A 55 4.18 -2.25 23.50
C SER A 55 5.48 -2.49 22.73
N ASP A 56 6.35 -1.48 22.71
CA ASP A 56 7.66 -1.57 22.06
C ASP A 56 8.47 -2.79 22.54
N ASN A 57 8.40 -3.12 23.83
CA ASN A 57 9.06 -4.29 24.40
C ASN A 57 8.50 -5.60 23.82
N LYS A 58 7.18 -5.69 23.63
CA LYS A 58 6.56 -6.87 23.03
C LYS A 58 6.95 -7.02 21.56
N ILE A 59 7.02 -5.91 20.81
CA ILE A 59 7.45 -5.91 19.41
C ILE A 59 8.92 -6.34 19.31
N LYS A 60 9.81 -5.76 20.13
CA LYS A 60 11.23 -6.15 20.18
C LYS A 60 11.43 -7.62 20.53
N ASN A 61 10.62 -8.16 21.44
CA ASN A 61 10.68 -9.58 21.79
C ASN A 61 10.27 -10.48 20.62
N LEU A 62 9.26 -10.08 19.83
CA LEU A 62 8.86 -10.82 18.63
C LEU A 62 9.96 -10.78 17.55
N GLU A 63 10.63 -9.64 17.39
CA GLU A 63 11.75 -9.49 16.47
C GLU A 63 12.95 -10.34 16.90
N ALA A 64 13.31 -10.30 18.20
CA ALA A 64 14.38 -11.12 18.76
C ALA A 64 14.08 -12.63 18.67
N ALA A 65 12.80 -13.01 18.77
CA ALA A 65 12.34 -14.39 18.57
C ALA A 65 12.30 -14.83 17.09
N GLY A 66 12.54 -13.91 16.15
CA GLY A 66 12.44 -14.17 14.70
C GLY A 66 11.00 -14.41 14.22
N ALA A 67 10.00 -14.11 15.05
CA ALA A 67 8.58 -14.27 14.71
C ALA A 67 8.09 -13.16 13.76
N ILE A 68 8.76 -12.00 13.80
CA ILE A 68 8.55 -10.88 12.87
C ILE A 68 9.90 -10.37 12.38
N GLY A 69 9.92 -9.69 11.23
CA GLY A 69 11.13 -9.12 10.65
C GLY A 69 11.08 -9.11 9.12
N LYS A 70 12.12 -8.57 8.50
CA LYS A 70 12.26 -8.60 7.04
C LYS A 70 12.59 -10.02 6.61
N THR A 71 11.72 -10.66 5.83
CA THR A 71 12.07 -11.91 5.16
C THR A 71 13.32 -11.67 4.30
N LYS A 72 14.37 -12.47 4.52
CA LYS A 72 15.47 -12.55 3.55
C LYS A 72 14.88 -13.11 2.26
N LYS A 73 15.00 -12.34 1.18
CA LYS A 73 14.66 -12.80 -0.16
C LYS A 73 15.66 -13.87 -0.61
#